data_AF-A0A7W8N8B6-F1
#
_entry.id   AF-A0A7W8N8B6-F1
#
_cell.length_a   1.000
_cell.length_b   1.000
_cell.length_c   1.000
_cell.angle_alpha   90.00
_cell.angle_beta   90.00
_cell.angle_gamma   90.00
#
_symmetry.space_group_name_H-M   'P 1'
#
loop_
_entity.id
_entity.type
_entity.pdbx_description
1 polymer ?
#
loop_
_entity_poly.entity_id
_entity_poly.type
_entity_poly.pdbx_seq_one_letter_code
_entity_poly.pdbx_strand_id
1 'polypeptide(L)'
;MEKRWTVVEALRHSRHDWLNKIQLIKGNLSLQRIDRVNEIIQQIIIEAENEAKLTNLQIERFAELLMTYHWQARHIQLEYEVLGEPRSLHAYDHMLVTWCQTFLHMLEECCSPHVENYITITIDLTEKNVRLFFDYRGMLQQLETVKTWIQNHKQYDALTLCDCVIQEHELTICVTISSF
;
A
#
# COMPACT_ATOMS: atom_id res chain seq x y z
N MET A 1 -12.11 -11.61 -7.69
CA MET A 1 -12.04 -12.68 -6.66
C MET A 1 -10.59 -12.86 -6.32
N GLU A 2 -10.18 -12.55 -5.09
CA GLU A 2 -8.77 -12.60 -4.73
C GLU A 2 -8.25 -14.03 -4.66
N LYS A 3 -7.01 -14.21 -5.10
CA LYS A 3 -6.33 -15.50 -5.02
C LYS A 3 -5.99 -15.76 -3.55
N ARG A 4 -6.57 -16.79 -2.96
CA ARG A 4 -6.09 -17.32 -1.67
C ARG A 4 -4.79 -18.05 -1.89
N TRP A 5 -3.73 -17.60 -1.22
CA TRP A 5 -2.43 -18.23 -1.27
C TRP A 5 -2.38 -19.41 -0.32
N THR A 6 -1.97 -20.58 -0.82
CA THR A 6 -1.56 -21.65 0.09
C THR A 6 -0.26 -21.25 0.80
N VAL A 7 -0.01 -21.80 1.99
CA VAL A 7 1.23 -21.52 2.76
C VAL A 7 2.48 -21.78 1.91
N VAL A 8 2.48 -22.83 1.09
CA VAL A 8 3.62 -23.18 0.22
C VAL A 8 3.81 -22.15 -0.89
N GLU A 9 2.75 -21.59 -1.47
CA GLU A 9 2.84 -20.51 -2.44
C GLU A 9 3.33 -19.21 -1.81
N ALA A 10 2.78 -18.83 -0.65
CA ALA A 10 3.21 -17.64 0.09
C ALA A 10 4.71 -17.69 0.42
N LEU A 11 5.20 -18.84 0.92
CA LEU A 11 6.63 -19.05 1.19
C LEU A 11 7.49 -19.05 -0.09
N ARG A 12 6.92 -19.41 -1.25
CA ARG A 12 7.64 -19.32 -2.54
C ARG A 12 7.83 -17.87 -2.96
N HIS A 13 6.79 -17.04 -2.85
CA HIS A 13 6.87 -15.62 -3.17
C HIS A 13 7.81 -14.89 -2.21
N SER A 14 7.65 -15.08 -0.90
CA SER A 14 8.56 -14.52 0.10
C SER A 14 10.02 -14.88 -0.18
N ARG A 15 10.32 -16.14 -0.55
CA ARG A 15 11.67 -16.55 -0.92
C ARG A 15 12.19 -15.82 -2.18
N HIS A 16 11.34 -15.62 -3.19
CA HIS A 16 11.71 -14.86 -4.39
C HIS A 16 12.07 -13.41 -4.03
N ASP A 17 11.25 -12.76 -3.21
CA ASP A 17 11.46 -11.37 -2.80
C ASP A 17 12.77 -11.20 -2.01
N TRP A 18 13.04 -12.13 -1.09
CA TRP A 18 14.31 -12.18 -0.36
C TRP A 18 15.52 -12.44 -1.28
N LEU A 19 15.40 -13.33 -2.26
CA LEU A 19 16.47 -13.57 -3.22
C LEU A 19 16.80 -12.32 -4.04
N ASN A 20 15.79 -11.54 -4.44
CA ASN A 20 15.99 -10.28 -5.15
C ASN A 20 16.74 -9.25 -4.28
N LYS A 21 16.31 -9.07 -3.02
CA LYS A 21 16.99 -8.19 -2.05
C LYS A 21 18.47 -8.60 -1.86
N ILE A 22 18.74 -9.89 -1.69
CA ILE A 22 20.11 -10.42 -1.55
C ILE A 22 20.93 -10.20 -2.83
N GLN A 23 20.33 -10.37 -4.01
CA GLN A 23 21.00 -10.12 -5.28
C GLN A 23 21.38 -8.66 -5.47
N LEU A 24 20.51 -7.71 -5.09
CA LEU A 24 20.80 -6.28 -5.13
C LEU A 24 21.99 -5.92 -4.23
N ILE A 25 22.02 -6.46 -3.01
CA ILE A 25 23.15 -6.30 -2.07
C ILE A 25 24.43 -6.87 -2.69
N LYS A 26 24.39 -8.13 -3.15
CA LYS A 26 25.56 -8.82 -3.73
C LYS A 26 26.08 -8.09 -4.98
N GLY A 27 25.20 -7.61 -5.84
CA GLY A 27 25.55 -6.87 -7.05
C GLY A 27 26.26 -5.56 -6.75
N ASN A 28 25.71 -4.75 -5.85
CA ASN A 28 26.35 -3.49 -5.45
C ASN A 28 27.66 -3.70 -4.69
N LEU A 29 27.73 -4.74 -3.86
CA LEU A 29 28.98 -5.12 -3.19
C LEU A 29 30.07 -5.52 -4.19
N SER A 30 29.72 -6.28 -5.23
CA SER A 30 30.66 -6.69 -6.29
C SER A 30 31.19 -5.50 -7.10
N LEU A 31 30.42 -4.41 -7.16
CA LEU A 31 30.79 -3.14 -7.78
C LEU A 31 31.45 -2.15 -6.80
N GLN A 32 31.75 -2.58 -5.56
CA GLN A 32 32.32 -1.75 -4.48
C GLN A 32 31.48 -0.51 -4.12
N ARG A 33 30.16 -0.55 -4.39
CA ARG A 33 29.21 0.54 -4.08
C ARG A 33 28.67 0.40 -2.66
N ILE A 34 29.53 0.60 -1.67
CA ILE A 34 29.20 0.34 -0.26
C ILE A 34 28.07 1.24 0.26
N ASP A 35 28.06 2.52 -0.12
CA ASP A 35 26.98 3.44 0.29
C ASP A 35 25.61 2.93 -0.18
N ARG A 36 25.53 2.46 -1.43
CA ARG A 36 24.30 1.87 -1.97
C ARG A 36 23.89 0.58 -1.26
N VAL A 37 24.85 -0.24 -0.83
CA VAL A 37 24.55 -1.43 -0.03
C VAL A 37 23.91 -1.03 1.30
N ASN A 38 24.45 -0.02 1.97
CA ASN A 38 23.91 0.48 3.23
C ASN A 38 22.49 1.02 3.05
N GLU A 39 22.23 1.79 1.99
CA GLU A 39 20.88 2.27 1.65
C GLU A 39 19.88 1.11 1.48
N ILE A 40 20.26 0.07 0.73
CA ILE A 40 19.40 -1.11 0.52
C ILE A 40 19.11 -1.82 1.85
N ILE A 41 20.11 -1.98 2.72
CA ILE A 41 19.92 -2.61 4.03
C ILE A 41 18.98 -1.76 4.89
N GLN A 42 19.14 -0.44 4.91
CA GLN A 42 18.23 0.45 5.65
C GLN A 42 16.81 0.37 5.13
N GLN A 43 16.62 0.32 3.81
CA GLN A 43 15.30 0.12 3.21
C GLN A 43 14.66 -1.20 3.67
N ILE A 44 15.41 -2.30 3.69
CA ILE A 44 14.91 -3.60 4.19
C ILE A 44 14.49 -3.52 5.65
N ILE A 45 15.25 -2.80 6.49
CA ILE A 45 14.92 -2.61 7.90
C ILE A 45 13.60 -1.84 8.04
N ILE A 46 13.46 -0.72 7.34
CA ILE A 46 12.25 0.12 7.36
C ILE A 46 11.02 -0.67 6.87
N GLU A 47 11.15 -1.41 5.78
CA GLU A 47 10.08 -2.29 5.27
C GLU A 47 9.65 -3.32 6.33
N ALA A 48 10.61 -3.99 6.97
CA ALA A 48 10.32 -4.99 7.99
C ALA A 48 9.67 -4.38 9.26
N GLU A 49 10.08 -3.18 9.66
CA GLU A 49 9.45 -2.45 10.76
C GLU A 49 8.00 -2.07 10.44
N ASN A 50 7.74 -1.58 9.21
CA ASN A 50 6.38 -1.27 8.76
C ASN A 50 5.50 -2.52 8.66
N GLU A 51 6.02 -3.65 8.16
CA GLU A 51 5.33 -4.94 8.11
C GLU A 51 4.97 -5.44 9.53
N ALA A 52 5.90 -5.32 10.47
CA ALA A 52 5.67 -5.67 11.87
C ALA A 52 4.60 -4.77 12.51
N LYS A 53 4.61 -3.46 12.25
CA LYS A 53 3.57 -2.54 12.73
C LYS A 53 2.21 -2.87 12.13
N LEU A 54 2.14 -3.08 10.81
CA LEU A 54 0.92 -3.40 10.07
C LEU A 54 0.25 -4.66 10.61
N THR A 55 1.02 -5.73 10.81
CA THR A 55 0.51 -7.00 11.36
C THR A 55 0.03 -6.87 12.81
N ASN A 56 0.62 -5.96 13.60
CA ASN A 56 0.17 -5.67 14.96
C ASN A 56 -1.11 -4.82 15.06
N LEU A 57 -1.64 -4.31 13.94
CA LEU A 57 -2.92 -3.59 13.91
C LEU A 57 -4.15 -4.51 14.01
N GLN A 58 -3.98 -5.83 13.96
CA GLN A 58 -5.07 -6.82 14.02
C GLN A 58 -6.11 -6.67 12.88
N ILE A 59 -5.69 -6.20 11.71
CA ILE A 59 -6.47 -6.09 10.48
C ILE A 59 -5.93 -7.08 9.45
N GLU A 60 -6.09 -8.37 9.73
CA GLU A 60 -5.41 -9.46 9.01
C GLU A 60 -5.68 -9.43 7.50
N ARG A 61 -6.92 -9.16 7.08
CA ARG A 61 -7.28 -9.15 5.66
C ARG A 61 -6.70 -7.95 4.94
N PHE A 62 -6.74 -6.78 5.58
CA PHE A 62 -6.12 -5.58 5.03
C PHE A 62 -4.59 -5.72 4.96
N ALA A 63 -3.97 -6.30 5.98
CA ALA A 63 -2.54 -6.60 5.96
C ALA A 63 -2.18 -7.58 4.83
N GLU A 64 -2.96 -8.66 4.66
CA GLU A 64 -2.79 -9.62 3.57
C GLU A 64 -2.86 -8.95 2.19
N LEU A 65 -3.85 -8.06 1.97
CA LEU A 65 -3.98 -7.29 0.72
C LEU A 65 -2.69 -6.53 0.40
N LEU A 66 -2.17 -5.76 1.35
CA LEU A 66 -1.00 -4.91 1.13
C LEU A 66 0.28 -5.74 0.96
N MET A 67 0.50 -6.73 1.82
CA MET A 67 1.72 -7.55 1.82
C MET A 67 1.84 -8.46 0.60
N THR A 68 0.71 -8.88 0.02
CA THR A 68 0.70 -9.80 -1.13
C THR A 68 0.43 -9.10 -2.46
N TYR A 69 0.29 -7.78 -2.46
CA TYR A 69 -0.13 -7.00 -3.62
C TYR A 69 0.73 -7.28 -4.87
N HIS A 70 2.06 -7.29 -4.71
CA HIS A 70 3.02 -7.51 -5.81
C HIS A 70 3.28 -8.98 -6.15
N TRP A 71 2.62 -9.94 -5.49
CA TRP A 71 2.74 -11.35 -5.87
C TRP A 71 1.96 -11.69 -7.15
N GLN A 72 1.21 -10.71 -7.66
CA GLN A 72 0.54 -10.74 -8.95
C GLN A 72 1.12 -9.65 -9.85
N ALA A 73 1.01 -9.82 -11.17
CA ALA A 73 1.36 -8.75 -12.10
C ALA A 73 0.36 -7.59 -11.91
N ARG A 74 0.85 -6.43 -11.47
CA ARG A 74 0.08 -5.20 -11.24
C ARG A 74 0.66 -4.06 -12.06
N HIS A 75 -0.17 -3.07 -12.39
CA HIS A 75 0.25 -1.85 -13.09
C HIS A 75 0.73 -0.73 -12.16
N ILE A 76 0.64 -0.97 -10.84
CA ILE A 76 0.98 -0.01 -9.80
C ILE A 76 2.01 -0.67 -8.87
N GLN A 77 3.02 0.08 -8.44
CA GLN A 77 3.90 -0.26 -7.34
C GLN A 77 3.34 0.32 -6.05
N LEU A 78 2.90 -0.55 -5.15
CA LEU A 78 2.39 -0.17 -3.83
C LEU A 78 3.51 -0.15 -2.79
N GLU A 79 3.54 0.87 -1.95
CA GLU A 79 4.30 0.93 -0.71
C GLU A 79 3.35 1.29 0.44
N TYR A 80 3.71 0.94 1.66
CA TYR A 80 2.93 1.32 2.83
C TYR A 80 3.82 1.67 4.03
N GLU A 81 3.29 2.54 4.87
CA GLU A 81 3.95 3.02 6.09
C GLU A 81 2.95 3.04 7.25
N VAL A 82 3.41 2.70 8.46
CA VAL A 82 2.61 2.79 9.68
C VAL A 82 3.27 3.77 10.66
N LEU A 83 2.57 4.87 10.91
CA LEU A 83 3.01 5.95 11.79
C LEU A 83 2.34 5.84 13.16
N GLY A 84 3.12 6.04 14.22
CA GLY A 84 2.66 5.91 15.61
C GLY A 84 2.72 4.48 16.12
N GLU A 85 2.27 4.30 17.36
CA GLU A 85 2.27 3.00 18.04
C GLU A 85 1.07 2.14 17.59
N PRO A 86 1.28 0.87 17.21
CA PRO A 86 0.20 -0.02 16.82
C PRO A 86 -0.87 -0.16 17.91
N ARG A 87 -2.12 0.01 17.50
CA ARG A 87 -3.31 -0.30 18.30
C ARG A 87 -4.29 -1.10 17.45
N SER A 88 -5.11 -1.92 18.11
CA SER A 88 -6.06 -2.78 17.40
C SER A 88 -7.06 -1.96 16.58
N LEU A 89 -7.15 -2.27 15.30
CA LEU A 89 -8.14 -1.78 14.34
C LEU A 89 -9.05 -2.92 13.85
N HIS A 90 -9.09 -4.05 14.55
CA HIS A 90 -9.80 -5.27 14.15
C HIS A 90 -11.26 -5.02 13.72
N ALA A 91 -11.97 -4.11 14.40
CA ALA A 91 -13.35 -3.75 14.07
C ALA A 91 -13.52 -3.20 12.64
N TYR A 92 -12.44 -2.69 12.04
CA TYR A 92 -12.42 -2.03 10.74
C TYR A 92 -11.82 -2.89 9.63
N ASP A 93 -11.34 -4.11 9.92
CA ASP A 93 -10.59 -4.94 8.95
C ASP A 93 -11.38 -5.16 7.65
N HIS A 94 -12.63 -5.64 7.76
CA HIS A 94 -13.48 -5.90 6.60
C HIS A 94 -13.75 -4.63 5.77
N MET A 95 -14.00 -3.51 6.44
CA MET A 95 -14.28 -2.24 5.78
C MET A 95 -13.04 -1.74 5.04
N LEU A 96 -11.87 -1.75 5.71
CA LEU A 96 -10.60 -1.31 5.15
C LEU A 96 -10.20 -2.13 3.94
N VAL A 97 -10.24 -3.46 4.04
CA VAL A 97 -9.88 -4.34 2.93
C VAL A 97 -10.82 -4.14 1.73
N THR A 98 -12.13 -4.04 1.97
CA THR A 98 -13.11 -3.87 0.89
C THR A 98 -12.94 -2.53 0.19
N TRP A 99 -12.83 -1.44 0.95
CA TRP A 99 -12.68 -0.10 0.38
C TRP A 99 -11.34 0.05 -0.37
N CYS A 100 -10.24 -0.47 0.21
CA CYS A 100 -8.93 -0.37 -0.41
C CYS A 100 -8.82 -1.22 -1.68
N GLN A 101 -9.43 -2.40 -1.70
CA GLN A 101 -9.49 -3.23 -2.91
C GLN A 101 -10.23 -2.54 -4.05
N THR A 102 -11.41 -1.97 -3.77
CA THR A 102 -12.19 -1.28 -4.81
C THR A 102 -11.50 -0.02 -5.28
N PHE A 103 -10.81 0.68 -4.39
CA PHE A 103 -9.98 1.83 -4.73
C PHE A 103 -8.78 1.46 -5.61
N LEU A 104 -7.97 0.48 -5.20
CA LEU A 104 -6.80 0.04 -5.97
C LEU A 104 -7.21 -0.52 -7.34
N HIS A 105 -8.32 -1.26 -7.40
CA HIS A 105 -8.84 -1.75 -8.67
C HIS A 105 -9.25 -0.60 -9.61
N MET A 106 -9.96 0.41 -9.10
CA MET A 106 -10.31 1.60 -9.88
C MET A 106 -9.05 2.33 -10.40
N LEU A 107 -8.02 2.46 -9.57
CA LEU A 107 -6.75 3.06 -10.00
C LEU A 107 -6.07 2.21 -11.09
N GLU A 108 -6.03 0.89 -10.94
CA GLU A 108 -5.46 -0.01 -11.96
C GLU A 108 -6.17 0.12 -13.31
N GLU A 109 -7.50 0.27 -13.32
CA GLU A 109 -8.29 0.47 -14.54
C GLU A 109 -8.08 1.86 -15.18
N CYS A 110 -7.77 2.87 -14.36
CA CYS A 110 -7.64 4.26 -14.81
C CYS A 110 -6.20 4.69 -15.09
N CYS A 111 -5.19 3.97 -14.59
CA CYS A 111 -3.79 4.31 -14.77
C CYS A 111 -3.26 3.91 -16.16
N SER A 112 -2.28 4.65 -16.66
CA SER A 112 -1.62 4.34 -17.92
C SER A 112 -0.66 3.16 -17.74
N PRO A 113 -0.77 2.09 -18.55
CA PRO A 113 0.17 0.97 -18.50
C PRO A 113 1.54 1.29 -19.12
N HIS A 114 1.70 2.49 -19.69
CA HIS A 114 2.90 2.92 -20.40
C HIS A 114 3.88 3.73 -19.55
N VAL A 115 3.51 4.02 -18.30
CA VAL A 115 4.37 4.70 -17.33
C VAL A 115 4.43 3.89 -16.04
N GLU A 116 5.43 4.17 -15.22
CA GLU A 116 5.49 3.62 -13.87
C GLU A 116 4.47 4.36 -13.01
N ASN A 117 3.61 3.60 -12.33
CA ASN A 117 2.62 4.13 -11.41
C ASN A 117 2.98 3.68 -10.00
N TYR A 118 2.92 4.59 -9.05
CA TYR A 118 3.28 4.37 -7.66
C TYR A 118 2.11 4.77 -6.77
N ILE A 119 1.92 4.03 -5.68
CA ILE A 119 1.05 4.46 -4.60
C ILE A 119 1.68 4.18 -3.25
N THR A 120 1.72 5.18 -2.38
CA THR A 120 2.10 5.04 -0.98
C THR A 120 0.86 5.14 -0.11
N ILE A 121 0.63 4.13 0.73
CA ILE A 121 -0.47 4.08 1.69
C ILE A 121 0.10 4.29 3.10
N THR A 122 -0.17 5.45 3.70
CA THR A 122 0.28 5.75 5.06
C THR A 122 -0.88 5.56 6.04
N ILE A 123 -0.69 4.72 7.05
CA ILE A 123 -1.64 4.49 8.14
C ILE A 123 -1.14 5.28 9.35
N ASP A 124 -1.81 6.38 9.66
CA ASP A 124 -1.42 7.31 10.72
C ASP A 124 -2.26 7.10 11.98
N LEU A 125 -1.57 6.65 13.03
CA LEU A 125 -2.10 6.38 14.37
C LEU A 125 -1.56 7.39 15.41
N THR A 126 -0.83 8.42 14.97
CA THR A 126 -0.20 9.39 15.88
C THR A 126 -1.22 10.27 16.58
N GLU A 127 -2.37 10.50 15.95
CA GLU A 127 -3.49 11.27 16.49
C GLU A 127 -4.60 10.38 17.08
N LYS A 128 -5.59 11.01 17.72
CA LYS A 128 -6.74 10.31 18.30
C LYS A 128 -7.51 9.51 17.24
N ASN A 129 -7.74 10.11 16.08
CA ASN A 129 -8.42 9.47 14.96
C ASN A 129 -7.40 8.79 14.05
N VAL A 130 -7.76 7.60 13.56
CA VAL A 130 -6.94 6.90 12.56
C VAL A 130 -7.15 7.56 11.20
N ARG A 131 -6.07 7.93 10.54
CA ARG A 131 -6.11 8.46 9.16
C ARG A 131 -5.35 7.52 8.23
N LEU A 132 -5.86 7.38 7.01
CA LEU A 132 -5.14 6.73 5.93
C LEU A 132 -4.93 7.74 4.81
N PHE A 133 -3.67 7.89 4.39
CA PHE A 133 -3.28 8.71 3.26
C PHE A 133 -2.91 7.82 2.09
N PHE A 134 -3.41 8.16 0.91
CA PHE A 134 -3.10 7.50 -0.35
C PHE A 134 -2.45 8.54 -1.25
N ASP A 135 -1.15 8.42 -1.49
CA ASP A 135 -0.37 9.28 -2.39
C ASP A 135 -0.03 8.49 -3.64
N TYR A 136 -0.73 8.77 -4.74
CA TYR A 136 -0.50 8.16 -6.04
C TYR A 136 0.28 9.11 -6.94
N ARG A 137 1.27 8.57 -7.66
CA ARG A 137 2.06 9.27 -8.68
C ARG A 137 2.16 8.41 -9.93
N GLY A 138 1.89 8.98 -11.10
CA GLY A 138 1.88 8.24 -12.35
C GLY A 138 1.17 9.02 -13.44
N MET A 139 0.29 8.34 -14.19
CA MET A 139 -0.57 9.00 -15.18
C MET A 139 -1.96 8.35 -15.18
N LEU A 140 -2.99 9.16 -14.91
CA LEU A 140 -4.40 8.76 -14.94
C LEU A 140 -5.03 9.15 -16.28
N GLN A 141 -5.55 8.18 -17.02
CA GLN A 141 -6.15 8.38 -18.35
C GLN A 141 -7.64 8.76 -18.29
N GLN A 142 -8.35 8.41 -17.20
CA GLN A 142 -9.81 8.56 -17.09
C GLN A 142 -10.21 9.42 -15.87
N LEU A 143 -9.77 10.67 -15.84
CA LEU A 143 -9.90 11.53 -14.67
C LEU A 143 -11.35 11.72 -14.18
N GLU A 144 -12.33 11.77 -15.09
CA GLU A 144 -13.75 11.90 -14.72
C GLU A 144 -14.30 10.62 -14.07
N THR A 145 -13.84 9.44 -14.49
CA THR A 145 -14.16 8.16 -13.83
C THR A 145 -13.62 8.15 -12.41
N VAL A 146 -12.36 8.57 -12.22
CA VAL A 146 -11.71 8.69 -10.91
C VAL A 146 -12.48 9.65 -10.00
N LYS A 147 -12.79 10.85 -10.48
CA LYS A 147 -13.58 11.86 -9.73
C LYS A 147 -14.95 11.33 -9.33
N THR A 148 -15.64 10.67 -10.26
CA THR A 148 -16.98 10.10 -10.00
C THR A 148 -16.91 8.99 -8.96
N TRP A 149 -15.92 8.09 -9.05
CA TRP A 149 -15.70 7.04 -8.07
C TRP A 149 -15.48 7.63 -6.67
N ILE A 150 -14.60 8.63 -6.55
CA ILE A 150 -14.28 9.29 -5.28
C ILE A 150 -15.52 9.99 -4.70
N GLN A 151 -16.32 10.66 -5.53
CA GLN A 151 -17.58 11.28 -5.09
C GLN A 151 -18.57 10.26 -4.53
N ASN A 152 -18.69 9.09 -5.16
CA ASN A 152 -19.59 8.02 -4.73
C ASN A 152 -19.10 7.29 -3.47
N HIS A 153 -17.80 7.38 -3.15
CA HIS A 153 -17.17 6.71 -2.01
C HIS A 153 -16.68 7.68 -0.93
N LYS A 154 -17.24 8.91 -0.87
CA LYS A 154 -16.91 9.90 0.17
C LYS A 154 -17.16 9.38 1.59
N GLN A 155 -18.18 8.55 1.76
CA GLN A 155 -18.50 7.90 3.01
C GLN A 155 -18.75 6.42 2.75
N TYR A 156 -18.06 5.57 3.50
CA TYR A 156 -18.19 4.13 3.42
C TYR A 156 -18.10 3.56 4.83
N ASP A 157 -19.25 3.17 5.40
CA ASP A 157 -19.34 2.71 6.79
C ASP A 157 -18.73 3.75 7.77
N ALA A 158 -17.70 3.39 8.54
CA ALA A 158 -17.00 4.29 9.46
C ALA A 158 -15.91 5.17 8.80
N LEU A 159 -15.61 4.94 7.52
CA LEU A 159 -14.58 5.64 6.75
C LEU A 159 -15.17 6.87 6.07
N THR A 160 -14.54 8.03 6.28
CA THR A 160 -14.94 9.30 5.69
C THR A 160 -13.76 9.96 4.98
N LEU A 161 -13.95 10.31 3.72
CA LEU A 161 -12.97 11.08 2.95
C LEU A 161 -12.95 12.53 3.45
N CYS A 162 -11.78 12.96 3.94
CA CYS A 162 -11.57 14.28 4.52
C CYS A 162 -11.00 15.27 3.50
N ASP A 163 -10.08 14.80 2.67
CA ASP A 163 -9.40 15.62 1.68
C ASP A 163 -9.10 14.79 0.43
N CYS A 164 -9.12 15.46 -0.73
CA CYS A 164 -8.79 14.83 -1.99
C CYS A 164 -8.30 15.86 -3.03
N VAL A 165 -7.16 15.55 -3.64
CA VAL A 165 -6.58 16.25 -4.78
C VAL A 165 -6.47 15.26 -5.92
N ILE A 166 -6.99 15.61 -7.09
CA ILE A 166 -6.98 14.75 -8.29
C ILE A 166 -6.44 15.56 -9.45
N GLN A 167 -5.31 15.13 -9.98
CA GLN A 167 -4.64 15.68 -11.15
C GLN A 167 -4.29 14.53 -12.11
N GLU A 168 -3.86 14.87 -13.33
CA GLU A 168 -3.51 13.87 -14.34
C GLU A 168 -2.35 12.97 -13.89
N HIS A 169 -1.37 13.53 -13.15
CA HIS A 169 -0.16 12.82 -12.76
C HIS A 169 -0.10 12.45 -11.28
N GLU A 170 -1.02 12.98 -10.48
CA GLU A 170 -0.99 12.86 -9.02
C GLU A 170 -2.41 12.71 -8.48
N LEU A 171 -2.57 11.86 -7.47
CA LEU A 171 -3.79 11.75 -6.70
C LEU A 171 -3.43 11.62 -5.23
N THR A 172 -4.02 12.48 -4.40
CA THR A 172 -3.89 12.41 -2.95
C THR A 172 -5.27 12.25 -2.35
N ILE A 173 -5.44 11.26 -1.50
CA ILE A 173 -6.68 11.06 -0.72
C ILE A 173 -6.32 10.92 0.75
N CYS A 174 -7.02 11.66 1.60
CA CYS A 174 -7.03 11.45 3.04
C CYS A 174 -8.39 10.93 3.46
N VAL A 175 -8.42 9.77 4.12
CA VAL A 175 -9.63 9.22 4.76
C VAL A 175 -9.39 9.10 6.25
N THR A 176 -10.42 9.39 7.05
CA THR A 176 -10.41 9.18 8.49
C THR A 176 -11.37 8.07 8.84
N ILE A 177 -10.99 7.26 9.82
CA ILE A 177 -11.93 6.36 10.49
C ILE A 177 -12.53 7.15 11.65
N SER A 178 -13.84 7.36 11.61
CA SER A 178 -14.58 7.91 12.75
C SER A 178 -14.54 6.89 13.88
N SER A 179 -13.59 7.07 14.80
CA SER A 179 -13.47 6.28 16.01
C SER A 179 -14.47 6.84 17.04
N PHE A 180 -15.21 5.97 17.74
CA PHE A 180 -16.27 6.32 18.71
C PHE A 180 -15.92 7.44 19.70
#